data_AF-A0A9P6NEH4-F1
#
_entry.id   AF-A0A9P6NEH4-F1
#
_cell.length_a   1.000
_cell.length_b   1.000
_cell.length_c   1.000
_cell.angle_alpha   90.00
_cell.angle_beta   90.00
_cell.angle_gamma   90.00
#
_symmetry.space_group_name_H-M   'P 1'
#
loop_
_entity.id
_entity.type
_entity.pdbx_description
1 polymer ?
#
loop_
_entity_poly.entity_id
_entity_poly.type
_entity_poly.pdbx_seq_one_letter_code
_entity_poly.pdbx_strand_id
1 'polypeptide(L)'
;MGYVFYSAKTKVMAVLLILNGKTDIEVRTAIADNPCNKTIDRWVALYKRTRRVNTRSSRVRRPTFFCDEDREFICALVAENPML
;
A
#
# COMPACT_ATOMS: atom_id res chain seq x y z
N MET A 1 -10.67 -4.32 -15.42
CA MET A 1 -9.20 -4.12 -15.53
C MET A 1 -8.52 -5.16 -14.67
N GLY A 2 -7.72 -6.05 -15.26
CA GLY A 2 -6.96 -7.05 -14.52
C GLY A 2 -5.86 -6.40 -13.68
N TYR A 3 -5.55 -7.00 -12.54
CA TYR A 3 -4.44 -6.56 -11.70
C TYR A 3 -3.12 -6.86 -12.42
N VAL A 4 -2.37 -5.81 -12.79
CA VAL A 4 -1.02 -5.96 -13.36
C VAL A 4 -0.02 -5.95 -12.22
N PHE A 5 0.71 -7.05 -12.07
CA PHE A 5 1.77 -7.14 -11.09
C PHE A 5 3.04 -6.48 -11.63
N TYR A 6 3.51 -5.43 -10.95
CA TYR A 6 4.80 -4.80 -11.22
C TYR A 6 5.82 -5.23 -10.18
N SER A 7 7.03 -5.57 -10.63
CA SER A 7 8.13 -5.94 -9.74
C SER A 7 8.53 -4.77 -8.83
N ALA A 8 9.09 -5.07 -7.65
CA ALA A 8 9.60 -4.03 -6.76
C ALA A 8 10.66 -3.15 -7.44
N LYS A 9 11.53 -3.76 -8.26
CA LYS A 9 12.56 -3.07 -9.04
C LYS A 9 11.95 -2.05 -9.99
N THR A 10 10.90 -2.45 -10.73
CA THR A 10 10.17 -1.58 -11.66
C THR A 10 9.63 -0.34 -10.94
N LYS A 11 8.96 -0.54 -9.80
CA LYS A 11 8.38 0.56 -9.02
C LYS A 11 9.44 1.51 -8.47
N VAL A 12 10.56 0.97 -7.98
CA VAL A 12 11.66 1.77 -7.42
C VAL A 12 12.28 2.63 -8.50
N MET A 13 12.51 2.05 -9.68
CA MET A 13 13.06 2.76 -10.83
C MET A 13 12.14 3.90 -11.29
N ALA A 14 10.82 3.65 -11.36
CA ALA A 14 9.83 4.67 -11.69
C ALA A 14 9.89 5.86 -10.72
N VAL A 15 9.90 5.59 -9.42
CA VAL A 15 9.95 6.63 -8.38
C VAL A 15 11.26 7.40 -8.44
N LEU A 16 12.40 6.74 -8.63
CA LEU A 16 13.70 7.39 -8.74
C LEU A 16 13.79 8.32 -9.95
N LEU A 17 13.29 7.88 -11.12
CA LEU A 17 13.31 8.70 -12.33
C LEU A 17 12.45 9.97 -12.14
N ILE A 18 11.26 9.86 -11.55
CA ILE A 18 10.41 11.00 -11.21
C ILE A 18 11.13 11.96 -10.25
N LEU A 19 11.79 11.43 -9.21
CA LEU A 19 12.53 12.25 -8.24
C LEU A 19 13.74 12.97 -8.88
N ASN A 20 14.34 12.38 -9.91
CA ASN A 20 15.40 12.98 -10.71
C ASN A 20 14.88 14.01 -11.74
N GLY A 21 13.60 14.37 -11.69
CA GLY A 21 13.00 15.38 -12.57
C GLY A 21 12.62 14.88 -13.95
N LYS A 22 12.58 13.55 -14.17
CA LYS A 22 12.09 12.97 -15.42
C LYS A 22 10.58 13.08 -15.54
N THR A 23 10.12 13.31 -16.76
CA THR A 23 8.70 13.36 -17.09
C THR A 23 8.10 11.96 -17.15
N ASP A 24 6.78 11.84 -16.94
CA ASP A 24 6.07 10.56 -17.01
C ASP A 24 6.30 9.81 -18.33
N ILE A 25 6.46 10.55 -19.44
CA ILE A 25 6.73 9.98 -20.76
C ILE A 25 8.10 9.30 -20.78
N GLU A 26 9.13 9.98 -20.28
CA GLU A 26 10.49 9.43 -20.17
C GLU A 26 10.54 8.22 -19.21
N VAL A 27 9.77 8.25 -18.12
CA VAL A 27 9.69 7.14 -17.18
C VAL A 27 9.09 5.90 -17.84
N ARG A 28 8.07 6.08 -18.68
CA ARG A 28 7.39 4.99 -19.40
C ARG A 28 8.22 4.41 -20.53
N THR A 29 9.02 5.23 -21.23
CA THR A 29 9.95 4.72 -22.24
C THR A 29 11.14 4.01 -21.60
N ALA A 30 11.57 4.43 -20.41
CA ALA A 30 12.64 3.76 -19.67
C ALA A 30 12.21 2.43 -19.03
N ILE A 31 10.91 2.23 -18.78
CA ILE A 31 10.38 1.04 -18.10
C ILE A 31 9.68 0.12 -19.11
N ALA A 32 10.25 -1.07 -19.31
CA ALA A 32 9.71 -2.08 -20.22
C ALA A 32 8.24 -2.48 -19.92
N ASP A 33 7.85 -2.50 -18.64
CA ASP A 33 6.49 -2.84 -18.21
C ASP A 33 5.44 -1.76 -18.54
N ASN A 34 5.88 -0.59 -19.04
CA ASN A 34 5.05 0.56 -19.46
C ASN A 34 3.85 0.86 -18.53
N PRO A 35 4.10 1.16 -17.23
CA PRO A 35 3.03 1.45 -16.29
C PRO A 35 2.25 2.70 -16.70
N CYS A 36 0.94 2.68 -16.49
CA CYS A 36 0.10 3.87 -16.76
C CYS A 36 0.41 5.00 -15.77
N ASN A 37 0.16 6.26 -16.16
CA ASN A 37 0.47 7.43 -15.34
C ASN A 37 -0.16 7.35 -13.94
N LYS A 38 -1.43 6.95 -13.84
CA LYS A 38 -2.11 6.75 -12.54
C LYS A 38 -1.40 5.76 -11.61
N THR A 39 -0.72 4.76 -12.17
CA THR A 39 0.04 3.78 -11.40
C THR A 39 1.35 4.38 -10.88
N ILE A 40 2.04 5.15 -11.72
CA ILE A 40 3.26 5.89 -11.35
C ILE A 40 2.94 6.90 -10.25
N ASP A 41 1.89 7.70 -10.42
CA ASP A 41 1.40 8.68 -9.44
C ASP A 41 1.16 8.03 -8.08
N ARG A 42 0.54 6.84 -8.08
CA ARG A 42 0.25 6.11 -6.85
C ARG A 42 1.53 5.66 -6.13
N TRP A 43 2.54 5.22 -6.86
CA TRP A 43 3.83 4.85 -6.28
C TRP A 43 4.57 6.06 -5.73
N VAL A 44 4.57 7.18 -6.45
CA VAL A 44 5.19 8.44 -6.01
C VAL A 44 4.48 8.99 -4.77
N ALA A 45 3.15 9.00 -4.75
CA ALA A 45 2.36 9.42 -3.59
C ALA A 45 2.64 8.54 -2.37
N LEU A 46 2.70 7.22 -2.56
CA LEU A 46 3.07 6.29 -1.49
C LEU A 46 4.49 6.57 -0.97
N TYR A 47 5.45 6.81 -1.85
CA TYR A 47 6.82 7.12 -1.49
C TYR A 47 6.94 8.45 -0.74
N LYS A 48 6.26 9.51 -1.20
CA LYS A 48 6.22 10.79 -0.48
C LYS A 48 5.66 10.65 0.93
N ARG A 49 4.62 9.81 1.11
CA ARG A 49 3.97 9.60 2.41
C ARG A 49 4.76 8.69 3.36
N THR A 50 5.39 7.64 2.85
CA THR A 50 5.90 6.54 3.69
C THR A 50 7.39 6.26 3.51
N ARG A 51 8.05 6.93 2.54
CA ARG A 51 9.39 6.60 2.04
C ARG A 51 9.52 5.15 1.57
N ARG A 52 8.41 4.52 1.19
CA ARG A 52 8.34 3.14 0.68
C ARG A 52 7.71 3.10 -0.70
N VAL A 53 8.13 2.12 -1.49
CA VAL A 53 7.66 1.92 -2.87
C VAL A 53 6.69 0.76 -3.01
N ASN A 54 6.71 -0.18 -2.05
CA ASN A 54 5.71 -1.23 -1.94
C ASN A 54 4.78 -0.94 -0.76
N THR A 55 3.48 -1.08 -0.99
CA THR A 55 2.52 -1.25 0.10
C THR A 55 2.90 -2.54 0.82
N ARG A 56 3.17 -2.47 2.14
CA ARG A 56 3.29 -3.69 2.96
C ARG A 56 2.08 -4.56 2.61
N SER A 57 2.31 -5.83 2.27
CA SER A 57 1.20 -6.77 2.18
C SER A 57 0.45 -6.68 3.51
N SER A 58 -0.86 -6.55 3.45
CA SER A 58 -1.75 -6.54 4.61
C SER A 58 -1.73 -7.86 5.40
N ARG A 59 -0.78 -8.76 5.12
CA ARG A 59 -0.44 -9.93 5.94
C ARG A 59 0.35 -9.58 7.21
N VAL A 60 0.32 -8.32 7.65
CA VAL A 60 0.40 -8.10 9.10
C VAL A 60 -0.94 -8.61 9.62
N ARG A 61 -1.00 -9.90 9.98
CA ARG A 61 -2.04 -10.39 10.89
C ARG A 61 -2.11 -9.32 11.98
N ARG A 62 -3.28 -8.70 12.17
CA ARG A 62 -3.50 -7.93 13.40
C ARG A 62 -2.99 -8.82 14.52
N PRO A 63 -2.14 -8.33 15.43
CA PRO A 63 -1.79 -9.14 16.58
C PRO A 63 -3.12 -9.52 17.22
N THR A 64 -3.45 -10.81 17.18
CA THR A 64 -4.60 -11.37 17.89
C THR A 64 -4.22 -11.34 19.36
N PHE A 65 -4.28 -10.15 19.95
CA PHE A 65 -4.17 -9.99 21.41
C PHE A 65 -5.43 -10.46 22.12
N PHE A 66 -6.52 -10.68 21.36
CA PHE A 66 -7.79 -11.13 21.86
C PHE A 66 -8.06 -12.54 21.32
N CYS A 67 -8.23 -13.49 22.22
CA CYS A 67 -8.82 -14.79 21.92
C CYS A 67 -10.31 -14.62 21.62
N ASP A 68 -10.96 -15.64 21.04
CA ASP A 68 -12.39 -15.60 20.78
C ASP A 68 -13.21 -15.38 22.06
N GLU A 69 -12.71 -15.89 23.20
CA GLU A 69 -13.25 -15.66 24.55
C GLU A 69 -13.22 -14.18 24.97
N ASP A 70 -12.12 -13.47 24.71
CA ASP A 70 -12.02 -12.03 25.01
C ASP A 70 -13.00 -11.21 24.15
N ARG A 71 -13.25 -11.66 22.92
CA ARG A 71 -14.21 -11.03 22.02
C ARG A 71 -15.64 -11.21 22.51
N GLU A 72 -15.99 -12.41 22.96
CA GLU A 72 -17.30 -12.68 23.55
C GLU A 72 -17.52 -11.86 24.82
N PHE A 73 -16.50 -11.77 25.68
CA PHE A 73 -16.54 -10.95 26.89
C PHE A 73 -16.74 -9.47 26.57
N ILE A 74 -15.99 -8.89 25.63
CA ILE A 74 -16.14 -7.47 25.24
C ILE A 74 -17.52 -7.22 24.62
N CYS A 75 -18.03 -8.15 23.80
CA CYS A 75 -19.37 -8.03 23.24
C CYS A 75 -20.47 -8.06 24.32
N ALA A 76 -20.33 -8.91 25.34
CA ALA A 76 -21.23 -8.95 26.48
C ALA A 76 -21.17 -7.64 27.28
N LEU A 77 -19.96 -7.13 27.55
CA LEU A 77 -19.75 -5.91 28.33
C LEU A 77 -20.33 -4.66 27.64
N VAL A 78 -20.20 -4.55 26.32
CA VAL A 78 -20.81 -3.47 25.52
C VAL A 78 -22.34 -3.61 25.45
N ALA A 79 -22.87 -4.84 25.41
CA ALA A 79 -24.31 -5.08 25.43
C ALA A 79 -24.93 -4.72 26.79
N GLU A 80 -24.22 -4.97 27.88
CA GLU A 80 -24.65 -4.65 29.25
C GLU A 80 -24.50 -3.16 29.57
N ASN A 81 -23.48 -2.47 29.03
CA ASN A 81 -23.24 -1.05 29.26
C ASN A 81 -22.79 -0.32 27.98
N PRO A 82 -23.73 0.17 27.15
CA PRO A 82 -23.41 0.81 25.86
C PRO A 82 -22.85 2.24 25.98
N MET A 83 -22.62 2.77 27.18
CA MET A 83 -22.26 4.18 27.43
C MET A 83 -20.90 4.42 28.12
N LEU A 84 -19.96 3.48 28.02
CA LEU A 84 -18.55 3.73 28.33
C LEU A 84 -17.79 4.27 27.12
#